data_AF-A0A1C6Z6J8-F1
#
_entry.id   AF-A0A1C6Z6J8-F1
#
_cell.length_a   1.000
_cell.length_b   1.000
_cell.length_c   1.000
_cell.angle_alpha   90.00
_cell.angle_beta   90.00
_cell.angle_gamma   90.00
#
_symmetry.space_group_name_H-M   'P 1'
#
loop_
_entity.id
_entity.type
_entity.pdbx_description
1 polymer ?
#
loop_
_entity_poly.entity_id
_entity_poly.type
_entity_poly.pdbx_seq_one_letter_code
_entity_poly.pdbx_strand_id
1 'polypeptide(L)'
;MSQIITQQPADGSPIIGPRDANGLPVPITVDEQIAKLKSTLLKDIRRSAYVYRVDCGGCNGCEIEIFSALTPLFDTERFGIKVVPSPRHADILLFTGAVTRSMRIPAIRAYESAPDPKIVISYGACGCSGGIFHDLYCVWGGTDKIVPVDVYIPGCPPTPAATIYGFAMALGLLDQKLKGEHHQQAEDEQAAILHPAIPQQLRVMIDREARRMSGYRYGRQIADKFMDLLAQQNDLTVEARVAQFLAHENDPRLTEIISRLQAVCHDAARGGNF
;
A
#
# COMPACT_ATOMS: atom_id res chain seq x y z
N MET A 1 51.13 2.62 -9.62
CA MET A 1 49.94 2.75 -8.73
C MET A 1 48.74 1.90 -9.20
N SER A 2 48.93 0.85 -9.99
CA SER A 2 47.86 0.05 -10.61
C SER A 2 47.58 -1.31 -9.94
N GLN A 3 48.26 -1.65 -8.85
CA GLN A 3 48.24 -3.01 -8.28
C GLN A 3 47.39 -3.17 -7.00
N ILE A 4 46.69 -2.13 -6.54
CA ILE A 4 45.90 -2.21 -5.29
C ILE A 4 44.45 -2.70 -5.52
N ILE A 5 43.98 -2.78 -6.78
CA ILE A 5 42.54 -3.03 -7.08
C ILE A 5 42.26 -4.47 -7.59
N THR A 6 43.29 -5.33 -7.70
CA THR A 6 43.16 -6.69 -8.27
C THR A 6 43.13 -7.82 -7.23
N GLN A 7 42.82 -7.56 -5.96
CA GLN A 7 42.57 -8.64 -5.00
C GLN A 7 41.15 -9.16 -5.14
N GLN A 8 40.97 -10.23 -5.92
CA GLN A 8 39.71 -10.97 -6.02
C GLN A 8 39.23 -11.38 -4.61
N PRO A 9 37.93 -11.24 -4.29
CA PRO A 9 37.35 -11.84 -3.09
C PRO A 9 37.51 -13.36 -3.16
N ALA A 10 37.56 -14.03 -1.99
CA ALA A 10 37.82 -15.47 -1.86
C ALA A 10 36.81 -16.36 -2.63
N ASP A 11 35.69 -15.76 -3.01
CA ASP A 11 34.49 -16.31 -3.59
C ASP A 11 34.57 -16.38 -5.12
N GLY A 12 35.63 -15.85 -5.74
CA GLY A 12 35.83 -15.85 -7.20
C GLY A 12 34.91 -14.92 -8.00
N SER A 13 34.01 -14.18 -7.32
CA SER A 13 33.16 -13.18 -7.95
C SER A 13 34.00 -11.95 -8.38
N PRO A 14 33.75 -11.38 -9.57
CA PRO A 14 34.48 -10.20 -9.99
C PRO A 14 34.16 -9.01 -9.07
N ILE A 15 35.21 -8.33 -8.56
CA ILE A 15 35.09 -7.12 -7.72
C ILE A 15 34.30 -6.02 -8.43
N ILE A 16 34.27 -6.08 -9.76
CA ILE A 16 33.62 -5.16 -10.67
C ILE A 16 32.42 -5.88 -11.26
N GLY A 17 31.25 -5.23 -11.28
CA GLY A 17 30.04 -5.79 -11.90
C GLY A 17 30.27 -6.23 -13.36
N PRO A 18 29.33 -6.97 -13.95
CA PRO A 18 29.49 -7.51 -15.29
C PRO A 18 29.79 -6.38 -16.30
N ARG A 19 30.69 -6.66 -17.25
CA ARG A 19 31.10 -5.72 -18.30
C ARG A 19 31.02 -6.35 -19.69
N ASP A 20 30.78 -5.53 -20.70
CA ASP A 20 30.82 -5.94 -22.10
C ASP A 20 32.26 -6.05 -22.65
N ALA A 21 32.38 -6.43 -23.92
CA ALA A 21 33.66 -6.56 -24.63
C ALA A 21 34.46 -5.23 -24.72
N ASN A 22 33.80 -4.08 -24.55
CA ASN A 22 34.40 -2.76 -24.56
C ASN A 22 34.74 -2.27 -23.14
N GLY A 23 34.52 -3.10 -22.11
CA GLY A 23 34.75 -2.75 -20.73
C GLY A 23 33.72 -1.78 -20.16
N LEU A 24 32.53 -1.65 -20.74
CA LEU A 24 31.42 -0.86 -20.20
C LEU A 24 30.57 -1.68 -19.24
N PRO A 25 30.01 -1.09 -18.16
CA PRO A 25 29.16 -1.81 -17.22
C PRO A 25 27.86 -2.28 -17.89
N VAL A 26 27.48 -3.55 -17.69
CA VAL A 26 26.20 -4.10 -18.15
C VAL A 26 25.23 -4.30 -16.98
N PRO A 27 23.91 -4.29 -17.24
CA PRO A 27 22.91 -4.50 -16.19
C PRO A 27 23.08 -5.87 -15.52
N ILE A 28 22.92 -5.93 -14.20
CA ILE A 28 22.95 -7.17 -13.44
C ILE A 28 21.61 -7.90 -13.62
N THR A 29 21.66 -9.10 -14.21
CA THR A 29 20.50 -9.98 -14.35
C THR A 29 20.24 -10.75 -13.06
N VAL A 30 18.96 -11.03 -12.78
CA VAL A 30 18.52 -11.73 -11.57
C VAL A 30 18.25 -13.20 -11.88
N ASP A 31 18.64 -14.10 -10.97
CA ASP A 31 18.32 -15.53 -11.09
C ASP A 31 16.81 -15.80 -10.93
N GLU A 32 16.29 -16.82 -11.63
CA GLU A 32 14.86 -17.19 -11.62
C GLU A 32 14.33 -17.50 -10.20
N GLN A 33 15.17 -18.05 -9.32
CA GLN A 33 14.80 -18.34 -7.94
C GLN A 33 14.52 -17.06 -7.14
N ILE A 34 15.33 -16.02 -7.35
CA ILE A 34 15.18 -14.71 -6.69
C ILE A 34 13.90 -14.03 -7.20
N ALA A 35 13.63 -14.09 -8.51
CA ALA A 35 12.39 -13.57 -9.08
C ALA A 35 11.14 -14.22 -8.45
N LYS A 36 11.19 -15.54 -8.23
CA LYS A 36 10.12 -16.27 -7.54
C LYS A 36 9.94 -15.82 -6.09
N LEU A 37 11.04 -15.63 -5.35
CA LEU A 37 10.99 -15.12 -3.97
C LEU A 37 10.43 -13.69 -3.88
N LYS A 38 10.78 -12.81 -4.83
CA LYS A 38 10.21 -11.46 -4.92
C LYS A 38 8.70 -11.47 -5.19
N SER A 39 8.21 -12.41 -6.00
CA SER A 39 6.77 -12.57 -6.21
C SER A 39 6.02 -13.01 -4.94
N THR A 40 6.66 -13.80 -4.07
CA THR A 40 6.12 -14.17 -2.75
C THR A 40 6.11 -12.97 -1.82
N LEU A 41 7.20 -12.21 -1.79
CA LEU A 41 7.32 -11.00 -0.98
C LEU A 41 6.17 -10.01 -1.26
N LEU A 42 5.82 -9.79 -2.52
CA LEU A 42 4.71 -8.92 -2.91
C LEU A 42 3.36 -9.38 -2.34
N LYS A 43 3.15 -10.69 -2.17
CA LYS A 43 1.92 -11.25 -1.55
C LYS A 43 1.87 -11.04 -0.04
N ASP A 44 3.03 -10.98 0.61
CA ASP A 44 3.17 -10.87 2.06
C ASP A 44 3.16 -9.41 2.53
N ILE A 45 3.89 -8.52 1.85
CA ILE A 45 4.00 -7.09 2.18
C ILE A 45 2.64 -6.38 2.11
N ARG A 46 1.80 -6.73 1.12
CA ARG A 46 0.46 -6.16 0.86
C ARG A 46 0.36 -4.62 0.99
N ARG A 47 0.19 -4.11 2.21
CA ARG A 47 -0.03 -2.68 2.55
C ARG A 47 0.94 -2.19 3.63
N SER A 48 2.14 -2.77 3.72
CA SER A 48 3.16 -2.37 4.68
C SER A 48 4.53 -2.38 4.02
N ALA A 49 4.76 -1.42 3.13
CA ALA A 49 5.98 -1.29 2.36
C ALA A 49 6.94 -0.30 3.05
N TYR A 50 8.03 -0.81 3.63
CA TYR A 50 9.07 0.04 4.21
C TYR A 50 10.14 0.37 3.16
N VAL A 51 10.32 1.66 2.88
CA VAL A 51 11.23 2.16 1.84
C VAL A 51 12.46 2.80 2.48
N TYR A 52 13.65 2.41 2.04
CA TYR A 52 14.89 3.11 2.36
C TYR A 52 15.48 3.75 1.10
N ARG A 53 15.73 5.05 1.17
CA ARG A 53 16.32 5.83 0.09
C ARG A 53 17.84 5.74 0.15
N VAL A 54 18.45 5.33 -0.96
CA VAL A 54 19.90 5.26 -1.15
C VAL A 54 20.32 6.34 -2.13
N ASP A 55 20.93 7.42 -1.60
CA ASP A 55 21.56 8.45 -2.42
C ASP A 55 22.82 7.93 -3.07
N CYS A 56 22.89 7.91 -4.39
CA CYS A 56 24.09 7.51 -5.11
C CYS A 56 24.73 8.69 -5.87
N GLY A 57 24.56 9.91 -5.38
CA GLY A 57 25.05 11.15 -6.00
C GLY A 57 23.97 11.86 -6.78
N GLY A 58 22.81 12.08 -6.13
CA GLY A 58 21.74 12.92 -6.63
C GLY A 58 22.05 14.41 -6.52
N CYS A 59 21.30 15.22 -7.28
CA CYS A 59 21.33 16.68 -7.18
C CYS A 59 20.28 17.25 -6.21
N ASN A 60 19.73 16.40 -5.33
CA ASN A 60 18.61 16.67 -4.40
C ASN A 60 17.23 16.88 -5.05
N GLY A 61 17.12 16.92 -6.38
CA GLY A 61 15.82 17.09 -7.04
C GLY A 61 14.88 15.92 -6.82
N CYS A 62 15.38 14.69 -6.99
CA CYS A 62 14.59 13.46 -6.78
C CYS A 62 14.18 13.28 -5.31
N GLU A 63 15.07 13.67 -4.39
CA GLU A 63 14.87 13.62 -2.96
C GLU A 63 13.72 14.51 -2.51
N ILE A 64 13.68 15.75 -3.01
CA ILE A 64 12.60 16.69 -2.70
C ILE A 64 11.27 16.07 -3.12
N GLU A 65 11.17 15.48 -4.31
CA GLU A 65 9.93 14.84 -4.76
C GLU A 65 9.53 13.61 -3.94
N ILE A 66 10.50 12.80 -3.49
CA ILE A 66 10.24 11.69 -2.55
C ILE A 66 9.65 12.22 -1.24
N PHE A 67 10.22 13.30 -0.68
CA PHE A 67 9.67 13.92 0.53
C PHE A 67 8.32 14.60 0.27
N SER A 68 8.13 15.23 -0.89
CA SER A 68 6.85 15.80 -1.31
C SER A 68 5.76 14.73 -1.39
N ALA A 69 6.08 13.51 -1.83
CA ALA A 69 5.13 12.40 -1.85
C ALA A 69 4.69 11.94 -0.45
N LEU A 70 5.47 12.23 0.61
CA LEU A 70 5.11 11.95 2.01
C LEU A 70 4.25 13.06 2.63
N THR A 71 4.19 14.24 2.02
CA THR A 71 3.41 15.35 2.57
C THR A 71 1.90 15.06 2.53
N PRO A 72 1.09 15.72 3.38
CA PRO A 72 -0.36 15.49 3.44
C PRO A 72 -1.11 15.70 2.12
N LEU A 73 -0.52 16.42 1.14
CA LEU A 73 -1.12 16.64 -0.17
C LEU A 73 -1.20 15.35 -0.99
N PHE A 74 -0.13 14.54 -0.94
CA PHE A 74 -0.02 13.30 -1.72
C PHE A 74 -0.19 12.05 -0.87
N ASP A 75 0.18 12.13 0.41
CA ASP A 75 0.01 11.13 1.46
C ASP A 75 0.23 9.70 0.98
N THR A 76 1.50 9.34 0.79
CA THR A 76 1.91 7.97 0.45
C THR A 76 1.69 6.97 1.60
N GLU A 77 1.62 7.43 2.84
CA GLU A 77 1.42 6.58 4.02
C GLU A 77 0.03 5.91 3.99
N ARG A 78 -0.98 6.52 3.36
CA ARG A 78 -2.31 5.88 3.17
C ARG A 78 -2.26 4.55 2.39
N PHE A 79 -1.24 4.38 1.55
CA PHE A 79 -0.99 3.14 0.80
C PHE A 79 -0.11 2.16 1.57
N GLY A 80 0.31 2.53 2.79
CA GLY A 80 1.21 1.74 3.62
C GLY A 80 2.67 1.87 3.24
N ILE A 81 3.03 2.91 2.47
CA ILE A 81 4.42 3.20 2.09
C ILE A 81 5.02 4.12 3.14
N LYS A 82 6.06 3.66 3.83
CA LYS A 82 6.72 4.44 4.88
C LYS A 82 8.22 4.48 4.67
N VAL A 83 8.81 5.67 4.77
CA VAL A 83 10.26 5.82 4.70
C VAL A 83 10.90 5.46 6.05
N VAL A 84 11.90 4.59 6.01
CA VAL A 84 12.68 4.15 7.18
C VAL A 84 14.10 4.74 7.17
N PRO A 85 14.72 4.93 8.34
CA PRO A 85 16.06 5.52 8.43
C PRO A 85 17.20 4.51 8.24
N SER A 86 16.91 3.21 8.20
CA SER A 86 17.92 2.14 8.14
C SER A 86 17.56 1.12 7.06
N PRO A 87 18.53 0.68 6.24
CA PRO A 87 18.29 -0.36 5.23
C PRO A 87 17.92 -1.71 5.86
N ARG A 88 18.30 -1.96 7.13
CA ARG A 88 17.98 -3.20 7.85
C ARG A 88 16.48 -3.37 8.13
N HIS A 89 15.71 -2.28 8.09
CA HIS A 89 14.26 -2.29 8.31
C HIS A 89 13.48 -2.11 7.01
N ALA A 90 14.16 -2.11 5.86
CA ALA A 90 13.56 -1.79 4.58
C ALA A 90 13.27 -3.05 3.78
N ASP A 91 12.09 -3.09 3.18
CA ASP A 91 11.72 -4.11 2.20
C ASP A 91 12.02 -3.63 0.77
N ILE A 92 12.01 -2.30 0.58
CA ILE A 92 12.24 -1.64 -0.70
C ILE A 92 13.43 -0.70 -0.58
N LEU A 93 14.38 -0.84 -1.50
CA LEU A 93 15.50 0.07 -1.66
C LEU A 93 15.25 0.97 -2.87
N LEU A 94 15.16 2.28 -2.62
CA LEU A 94 14.94 3.28 -3.63
C LEU A 94 16.26 3.99 -3.93
N PHE A 95 16.85 3.70 -5.10
CA PHE A 95 18.13 4.28 -5.52
C PHE A 95 17.90 5.56 -6.31
N THR A 96 18.59 6.63 -5.93
CA THR A 96 18.55 7.93 -6.62
C THR A 96 19.95 8.34 -7.11
N GLY A 97 19.99 9.18 -8.15
CA GLY A 97 21.24 9.73 -8.68
C GLY A 97 21.96 8.81 -9.68
N ALA A 98 22.97 9.35 -10.37
CA ALA A 98 23.64 8.69 -11.50
C ALA A 98 24.64 7.58 -11.10
N VAL A 99 24.71 7.26 -9.80
CA VAL A 99 25.67 6.32 -9.21
C VAL A 99 27.11 6.79 -9.46
N THR A 100 27.56 7.73 -8.65
CA THR A 100 28.96 8.18 -8.68
C THR A 100 29.90 7.04 -8.29
N ARG A 101 31.13 7.05 -8.83
CA ARG A 101 32.13 6.01 -8.55
C ARG A 101 32.39 5.83 -7.05
N SER A 102 32.43 6.93 -6.31
CA SER A 102 32.63 6.93 -4.85
C SER A 102 31.46 6.30 -4.09
N MET A 103 30.23 6.44 -4.60
CA MET A 103 29.03 5.88 -3.96
C MET A 103 28.78 4.41 -4.26
N ARG A 104 29.57 3.78 -5.13
CA ARG A 104 29.42 2.36 -5.46
C ARG A 104 29.46 1.44 -4.23
N ILE A 105 30.54 1.52 -3.45
CA ILE A 105 30.73 0.63 -2.29
C ILE A 105 29.67 0.91 -1.21
N PRO A 106 29.38 2.18 -0.83
CA PRO A 106 28.27 2.48 0.06
C PRO A 106 26.92 1.93 -0.40
N ALA A 107 26.60 2.06 -1.69
CA ALA A 107 25.36 1.58 -2.29
C ALA A 107 25.22 0.05 -2.19
N ILE A 108 26.29 -0.69 -2.51
CA ILE A 108 26.31 -2.16 -2.41
C ILE A 108 26.17 -2.59 -0.95
N ARG A 109 26.87 -1.93 -0.02
CA ARG A 109 26.73 -2.22 1.42
C ARG A 109 25.32 -1.98 1.94
N ALA A 110 24.65 -0.94 1.46
CA ALA A 110 23.24 -0.68 1.80
C ALA A 110 22.33 -1.79 1.26
N TYR A 111 22.58 -2.25 0.03
CA TYR A 111 21.87 -3.38 -0.58
C TYR A 111 22.06 -4.68 0.20
N GLU A 112 23.30 -5.03 0.55
CA GLU A 112 23.62 -6.24 1.32
C GLU A 112 23.11 -6.21 2.76
N SER A 113 22.97 -5.01 3.34
CA SER A 113 22.46 -4.83 4.71
C SER A 113 20.94 -4.97 4.82
N ALA A 114 20.21 -4.91 3.70
CA ALA A 114 18.77 -5.06 3.67
C ALA A 114 18.36 -6.55 3.63
N PRO A 115 17.31 -6.95 4.38
CA PRO A 115 16.86 -8.33 4.45
C PRO A 115 16.44 -8.87 3.07
N ASP A 116 16.67 -10.15 2.83
CA ASP A 116 16.11 -10.86 1.68
C ASP A 116 14.78 -11.53 2.07
N PRO A 117 13.75 -11.49 1.21
CA PRO A 117 13.72 -10.88 -0.13
C PRO A 117 13.48 -9.35 -0.09
N LYS A 118 14.08 -8.62 -1.05
CA LYS A 118 13.98 -7.15 -1.19
C LYS A 118 13.67 -6.72 -2.61
N ILE A 119 13.03 -5.56 -2.75
CA ILE A 119 12.72 -4.93 -4.05
C ILE A 119 13.66 -3.74 -4.25
N VAL A 120 14.26 -3.65 -5.43
CA VAL A 120 15.11 -2.54 -5.81
C VAL A 120 14.40 -1.69 -6.86
N ILE A 121 14.22 -0.42 -6.56
CA ILE A 121 13.62 0.55 -7.46
C ILE A 121 14.68 1.57 -7.85
N SER A 122 14.86 1.76 -9.15
CA SER A 122 15.67 2.84 -9.68
C SER A 122 14.79 4.06 -9.94
N TYR A 123 15.16 5.21 -9.37
CA TYR A 123 14.34 6.40 -9.35
C TYR A 123 15.00 7.58 -10.07
N GLY A 124 14.24 8.18 -10.98
CA GLY A 124 14.65 9.30 -11.80
C GLY A 124 15.53 8.90 -12.98
N ALA A 125 15.67 9.81 -13.95
CA ALA A 125 16.40 9.59 -15.20
C ALA A 125 17.87 9.23 -14.93
N CYS A 126 18.48 9.89 -13.95
CA CYS A 126 19.85 9.61 -13.50
C CYS A 126 19.99 8.21 -12.90
N GLY A 127 19.06 7.77 -12.05
CA GLY A 127 19.07 6.41 -11.52
C GLY A 127 18.89 5.37 -12.62
N CYS A 128 17.94 5.60 -13.54
CA CYS A 128 17.56 4.62 -14.54
C CYS A 128 18.62 4.39 -15.62
N SER A 129 19.33 5.46 -16.03
CA SER A 129 20.20 5.44 -17.22
C SER A 129 21.46 6.32 -17.11
N GLY A 130 21.71 6.93 -15.94
CA GLY A 130 22.70 7.99 -15.80
C GLY A 130 22.18 9.37 -16.20
N GLY A 131 21.06 9.46 -16.92
CA GLY A 131 20.41 10.72 -17.29
C GLY A 131 21.35 11.60 -18.10
N ILE A 132 21.38 12.90 -17.81
CA ILE A 132 22.33 13.83 -18.46
C ILE A 132 23.80 13.47 -18.19
N PHE A 133 24.08 12.65 -17.17
CA PHE A 133 25.43 12.27 -16.79
C PHE A 133 25.89 10.93 -17.36
N HIS A 134 25.11 10.27 -18.21
CA HIS A 134 25.31 8.87 -18.61
C HIS A 134 26.71 8.51 -19.14
N ASP A 135 27.43 9.46 -19.75
CA ASP A 135 28.77 9.25 -20.33
C ASP A 135 29.90 9.96 -19.55
N LEU A 136 29.63 10.41 -18.32
CA LEU A 136 30.67 11.04 -17.51
C LEU A 136 31.60 10.01 -16.88
N TYR A 137 32.91 10.33 -16.88
CA TYR A 137 33.95 9.48 -16.29
C TYR A 137 33.70 9.12 -14.82
N CYS A 138 33.02 9.98 -14.07
CA CYS A 138 32.84 9.85 -12.62
C CYS A 138 31.58 9.07 -12.19
N VAL A 139 30.77 8.59 -13.13
CA VAL A 139 29.53 7.85 -12.83
C VAL A 139 29.54 6.45 -13.44
N TRP A 140 28.63 5.60 -12.97
CA TRP A 140 28.39 4.26 -13.53
C TRP A 140 27.29 4.26 -14.59
N GLY A 141 26.50 5.34 -14.70
CA GLY A 141 25.49 5.48 -15.74
C GLY A 141 24.21 4.68 -15.48
N GLY A 142 23.89 4.41 -14.22
CA GLY A 142 22.66 3.71 -13.82
C GLY A 142 22.83 2.82 -12.59
N THR A 143 21.72 2.60 -11.88
CA THR A 143 21.63 1.70 -10.72
C THR A 143 21.79 0.23 -11.10
N ASP A 144 21.28 -0.13 -12.26
CA ASP A 144 21.30 -1.48 -12.85
C ASP A 144 22.72 -2.06 -13.02
N LYS A 145 23.73 -1.18 -13.10
CA LYS A 145 25.14 -1.56 -13.22
C LYS A 145 25.77 -2.04 -11.91
N ILE A 146 25.15 -1.73 -10.77
CA ILE A 146 25.70 -2.03 -9.44
C ILE A 146 24.80 -2.97 -8.62
N VAL A 147 23.48 -2.93 -8.82
CA VAL A 147 22.53 -3.80 -8.13
C VAL A 147 21.42 -4.24 -9.09
N PRO A 148 20.79 -5.41 -8.87
CA PRO A 148 19.68 -5.87 -9.71
C PRO A 148 18.44 -5.00 -9.48
N VAL A 149 18.00 -4.26 -10.50
CA VAL A 149 16.82 -3.38 -10.43
C VAL A 149 15.57 -4.15 -10.85
N ASP A 150 14.49 -4.02 -10.09
CA ASP A 150 13.19 -4.63 -10.38
C ASP A 150 12.24 -3.68 -11.12
N VAL A 151 12.22 -2.41 -10.70
CA VAL A 151 11.30 -1.40 -11.24
C VAL A 151 12.04 -0.10 -11.50
N TYR A 152 11.70 0.54 -12.61
CA TYR A 152 12.22 1.84 -12.99
C TYR A 152 11.11 2.88 -12.90
N ILE A 153 11.37 3.99 -12.20
CA ILE A 153 10.48 5.15 -12.13
C ILE A 153 11.15 6.31 -12.87
N PRO A 154 10.82 6.56 -14.16
CA PRO A 154 11.46 7.61 -14.94
C PRO A 154 10.97 9.01 -14.54
N GLY A 155 11.81 10.03 -14.77
CA GLY A 155 11.50 11.45 -14.53
C GLY A 155 12.73 12.27 -14.10
N CYS A 156 12.69 13.61 -14.21
CA CYS A 156 13.82 14.47 -13.84
C CYS A 156 13.37 15.79 -13.17
N PRO A 157 12.94 15.77 -11.90
CA PRO A 157 12.61 14.57 -11.11
C PRO A 157 11.21 14.01 -11.47
N PRO A 158 10.90 12.74 -11.15
CA PRO A 158 9.53 12.23 -11.27
C PRO A 158 8.59 13.01 -10.37
N THR A 159 7.41 13.41 -10.85
CA THR A 159 6.43 14.12 -10.03
C THR A 159 5.94 13.24 -8.87
N PRO A 160 5.37 13.80 -7.78
CA PRO A 160 4.89 12.99 -6.65
C PRO A 160 3.80 12.01 -7.07
N ALA A 161 2.92 12.42 -7.99
CA ALA A 161 1.91 11.55 -8.58
C ALA A 161 2.53 10.39 -9.38
N ALA A 162 3.56 10.67 -10.19
CA ALA A 162 4.29 9.62 -10.93
C ALA A 162 5.05 8.69 -9.97
N THR A 163 5.57 9.23 -8.86
CA THR A 163 6.22 8.45 -7.80
C THR A 163 5.24 7.47 -7.16
N ILE A 164 4.06 7.97 -6.73
CA ILE A 164 2.98 7.12 -6.19
C ILE A 164 2.57 6.05 -7.21
N TYR A 165 2.40 6.43 -8.48
CA TYR A 165 2.05 5.49 -9.55
C TYR A 165 3.12 4.40 -9.72
N GLY A 166 4.41 4.78 -9.73
CA GLY A 166 5.51 3.83 -9.81
C GLY A 166 5.56 2.85 -8.64
N PHE A 167 5.32 3.33 -7.42
CA PHE A 167 5.18 2.45 -6.25
C PHE A 167 3.92 1.57 -6.33
N ALA A 168 2.80 2.10 -6.81
CA ALA A 168 1.57 1.33 -7.00
C ALA A 168 1.75 0.22 -8.05
N MET A 169 2.53 0.47 -9.11
CA MET A 169 2.95 -0.57 -10.06
C MET A 169 3.84 -1.62 -9.39
N ALA A 170 4.88 -1.17 -8.68
CA ALA A 170 5.82 -2.08 -8.01
C ALA A 170 5.14 -3.01 -7.01
N LEU A 171 4.15 -2.49 -6.28
CA LEU A 171 3.39 -3.23 -5.27
C LEU A 171 2.17 -3.99 -5.84
N GLY A 172 1.88 -3.89 -7.15
CA GLY A 172 0.71 -4.53 -7.77
C GLY A 172 -0.63 -3.95 -7.29
N LEU A 173 -0.65 -2.71 -6.82
CA LEU A 173 -1.86 -2.04 -6.31
C LEU A 173 -2.80 -1.57 -7.43
N LEU A 174 -2.32 -1.45 -8.68
CA LEU A 174 -3.12 -0.96 -9.80
C LEU A 174 -4.27 -1.89 -10.21
N ASP A 175 -4.15 -3.20 -9.96
CA ASP A 175 -5.18 -4.17 -10.32
C ASP A 175 -6.37 -4.18 -9.34
N GLN A 176 -6.36 -3.32 -8.32
CA GLN A 176 -7.54 -3.03 -7.51
C GLN A 176 -8.57 -2.28 -8.36
N LYS A 177 -9.32 -3.03 -9.18
CA LYS A 177 -10.53 -2.57 -9.83
C LYS A 177 -11.51 -2.11 -8.75
N LEU A 178 -11.58 -0.81 -8.51
CA LEU A 178 -12.79 -0.20 -7.98
C LEU A 178 -13.88 -0.47 -9.03
N LYS A 179 -14.68 -1.51 -8.79
CA LYS A 179 -15.86 -1.79 -9.59
C LYS A 179 -16.87 -0.69 -9.27
N GLY A 180 -16.80 0.40 -10.02
CA GLY A 180 -17.87 1.39 -10.03
C GLY A 180 -19.08 0.76 -10.69
N GLU A 181 -20.08 0.38 -9.90
CA GLU A 181 -21.39 0.04 -10.45
C GLU A 181 -22.12 1.35 -10.74
N HIS A 182 -22.15 1.74 -12.02
CA HIS A 182 -23.02 2.81 -12.48
C HIS A 182 -24.42 2.24 -12.66
N HIS A 183 -25.28 2.47 -11.68
CA HIS A 183 -26.70 2.17 -11.81
C HIS A 183 -27.35 3.20 -12.75
N GLN A 184 -27.75 2.77 -13.95
CA GLN A 184 -28.62 3.54 -14.83
C GLN A 184 -30.07 3.24 -14.45
N GLN A 185 -30.72 4.20 -13.81
CA GLN A 185 -32.13 4.11 -13.42
C GLN A 185 -33.00 4.07 -14.68
N ALA A 186 -33.85 3.05 -14.82
CA ALA A 186 -34.82 2.98 -15.92
C ALA A 186 -35.97 3.99 -15.73
N GLU A 187 -36.69 4.36 -16.80
CA GLU A 187 -37.74 5.40 -16.76
C GLU A 187 -38.86 5.12 -15.72
N ASP A 188 -39.15 3.84 -15.44
CA ASP A 188 -40.16 3.41 -14.47
C ASP A 188 -39.57 2.89 -13.14
N GLU A 189 -38.26 2.99 -12.94
CA GLU A 189 -37.60 2.43 -11.77
C GLU A 189 -37.75 3.36 -10.55
N GLN A 190 -38.60 2.96 -9.61
CA GLN A 190 -38.76 3.66 -8.34
C GLN A 190 -37.71 3.18 -7.34
N ALA A 191 -37.05 4.13 -6.68
CA ALA A 191 -36.07 3.81 -5.64
C ALA A 191 -36.73 3.01 -4.50
N ALA A 192 -36.21 1.82 -4.21
CA ALA A 192 -36.69 1.00 -3.11
C ALA A 192 -36.45 1.70 -1.77
N ILE A 193 -37.51 1.90 -0.99
CA ILE A 193 -37.41 2.42 0.37
C ILE A 193 -36.81 1.34 1.25
N LEU A 194 -35.68 1.63 1.90
CA LEU A 194 -35.06 0.71 2.87
C LEU A 194 -35.99 0.49 4.07
N HIS A 195 -36.23 -0.78 4.40
CA HIS A 195 -37.08 -1.27 5.50
C HIS A 195 -38.49 -0.65 5.50
N PRO A 196 -39.34 -0.90 4.47
CA PRO A 196 -40.65 -0.28 4.36
C PRO A 196 -41.63 -0.73 5.45
N ALA A 197 -41.39 -1.88 6.06
CA ALA A 197 -42.21 -2.43 7.14
C ALA A 197 -42.01 -1.72 8.49
N ILE A 198 -40.97 -0.88 8.63
CA ILE A 198 -40.63 -0.23 9.89
C ILE A 198 -41.07 1.25 9.85
N PRO A 199 -41.82 1.74 10.86
CA PRO A 199 -42.19 3.15 10.94
C PRO A 199 -40.96 4.07 10.91
N GLN A 200 -41.05 5.15 10.12
CA GLN A 200 -39.92 6.06 9.89
C GLN A 200 -39.35 6.65 11.18
N GLN A 201 -40.21 6.95 12.17
CA GLN A 201 -39.78 7.48 13.47
C GLN A 201 -38.86 6.49 14.20
N LEU A 202 -39.25 5.21 14.26
CA LEU A 202 -38.45 4.16 14.88
C LEU A 202 -37.12 3.95 14.15
N ARG A 203 -37.15 3.95 12.81
CA ARG A 203 -35.92 3.88 12.00
C ARG A 203 -34.93 4.99 12.38
N VAL A 204 -35.40 6.23 12.45
CA VAL A 204 -34.55 7.38 12.82
C VAL A 204 -33.97 7.23 14.23
N MET A 205 -34.73 6.70 15.18
CA MET A 205 -34.25 6.48 16.55
C MET A 205 -33.15 5.41 16.60
N ILE A 206 -33.35 4.27 15.91
CA ILE A 206 -32.37 3.19 15.81
C ILE A 206 -31.08 3.71 15.15
N ASP A 207 -31.20 4.42 14.02
CA ASP A 207 -30.06 4.96 13.27
C ASP A 207 -29.24 5.94 14.12
N ARG A 208 -29.92 6.83 14.85
CA ARG A 208 -29.27 7.82 15.71
C ARG A 208 -28.53 7.16 16.87
N GLU A 209 -29.15 6.19 17.53
CA GLU A 209 -28.51 5.54 18.68
C GLU A 209 -27.35 4.64 18.24
N ALA A 210 -27.49 3.90 17.13
CA ALA A 210 -26.40 3.09 16.58
C ALA A 210 -25.19 3.95 16.17
N ARG A 211 -25.42 5.10 15.52
CA ARG A 211 -24.36 6.05 15.14
C ARG A 211 -23.71 6.72 16.35
N ARG A 212 -24.49 7.01 17.39
CA ARG A 212 -23.97 7.56 18.65
C ARG A 212 -23.00 6.57 19.31
N MET A 213 -23.29 5.27 19.28
CA MET A 213 -22.44 4.26 19.93
C MET A 213 -21.24 3.80 19.09
N SER A 214 -21.37 3.75 17.76
CA SER A 214 -20.38 3.10 16.89
C SER A 214 -19.94 3.92 15.67
N GLY A 215 -20.29 5.21 15.63
CA GLY A 215 -19.93 6.13 14.56
C GLY A 215 -20.72 5.92 13.27
N TYR A 216 -20.39 6.69 12.23
CA TYR A 216 -21.22 6.76 11.01
C TYR A 216 -21.21 5.47 10.18
N ARG A 217 -20.04 4.84 9.98
CA ARG A 217 -19.92 3.66 9.11
C ARG A 217 -20.45 2.40 9.80
N TYR A 218 -19.89 2.05 10.95
CA TYR A 218 -20.28 0.84 11.67
C TYR A 218 -21.70 0.96 12.23
N GLY A 219 -22.10 2.13 12.71
CA GLY A 219 -23.46 2.36 13.21
C GLY A 219 -24.53 2.15 12.15
N ARG A 220 -24.29 2.60 10.91
CA ARG A 220 -25.22 2.33 9.80
C ARG A 220 -25.34 0.84 9.51
N GLN A 221 -24.22 0.11 9.44
CA GLN A 221 -24.23 -1.33 9.17
C GLN A 221 -24.95 -2.13 10.28
N ILE A 222 -24.74 -1.76 11.54
CA ILE A 222 -25.39 -2.41 12.68
C ILE A 222 -26.89 -2.10 12.69
N ALA A 223 -27.27 -0.84 12.43
CA ALA A 223 -28.67 -0.43 12.34
C ALA A 223 -29.41 -1.16 11.22
N ASP A 224 -28.84 -1.22 10.01
CA ASP A 224 -29.45 -1.90 8.85
C ASP A 224 -29.64 -3.41 9.16
N LYS A 225 -28.61 -4.09 9.66
CA LYS A 225 -28.72 -5.51 10.09
C LYS A 225 -29.79 -5.72 11.16
N PHE A 226 -29.86 -4.84 12.15
CA PHE A 226 -30.85 -4.94 13.22
C PHE A 226 -32.28 -4.72 12.69
N MET A 227 -32.46 -3.77 11.78
CA MET A 227 -33.74 -3.52 11.12
C MET A 227 -34.15 -4.67 10.19
N ASP A 228 -33.23 -5.33 9.52
CA ASP A 228 -33.51 -6.57 8.77
C ASP A 228 -34.01 -7.68 9.70
N LEU A 229 -33.38 -7.85 10.88
CA LEU A 229 -33.84 -8.82 11.88
C LEU A 229 -35.23 -8.48 12.44
N LEU A 230 -35.58 -7.20 12.54
CA LEU A 230 -36.92 -6.76 12.92
C LEU A 230 -37.95 -7.04 11.81
N ALA A 231 -37.60 -6.77 10.56
CA ALA A 231 -38.52 -6.82 9.41
C ALA A 231 -38.75 -8.24 8.85
N GLN A 232 -37.84 -9.19 9.10
CA GLN A 232 -38.01 -10.58 8.67
C GLN A 232 -39.33 -11.16 9.23
N GLN A 233 -40.05 -11.94 8.42
CA GLN A 233 -41.22 -12.71 8.86
C GLN A 233 -40.81 -14.18 9.00
N ASN A 234 -40.46 -14.60 10.22
CA ASN A 234 -40.11 -15.98 10.55
C ASN A 234 -40.95 -16.46 11.74
N ASP A 235 -41.02 -17.78 11.96
CA ASP A 235 -41.74 -18.38 13.09
C ASP A 235 -41.11 -18.10 14.46
N LEU A 236 -39.87 -17.58 14.50
CA LEU A 236 -39.16 -17.22 15.73
C LEU A 236 -39.51 -15.81 16.19
N THR A 237 -39.58 -15.62 17.52
CA THR A 237 -39.71 -14.29 18.13
C THR A 237 -38.51 -13.40 17.80
N VAL A 238 -38.73 -12.08 17.76
CA VAL A 238 -37.67 -11.07 17.50
C VAL A 238 -36.48 -11.26 18.43
N GLU A 239 -36.74 -11.48 19.72
CA GLU A 239 -35.72 -11.66 20.76
C GLU A 239 -34.86 -12.90 20.50
N ALA A 240 -35.47 -14.02 20.09
CA ALA A 240 -34.76 -15.25 19.76
C ALA A 240 -33.84 -15.07 18.54
N ARG A 241 -34.29 -14.32 17.52
CA ARG A 241 -33.47 -14.03 16.33
C ARG A 241 -32.26 -13.16 16.64
N VAL A 242 -32.46 -12.14 17.47
CA VAL A 242 -31.37 -11.29 17.93
C VAL A 242 -30.38 -12.07 18.79
N ALA A 243 -30.86 -12.91 19.69
CA ALA A 243 -30.00 -13.78 20.52
C ALA A 243 -29.17 -14.75 19.65
N GLN A 244 -29.77 -15.36 18.62
CA GLN A 244 -29.07 -16.23 17.70
C GLN A 244 -28.00 -15.48 16.88
N PHE A 245 -28.30 -14.27 16.42
CA PHE A 245 -27.35 -13.41 15.73
C PHE A 245 -26.15 -13.03 16.62
N LEU A 246 -26.42 -12.63 17.86
CA LEU A 246 -25.39 -12.27 18.82
C LEU A 246 -24.50 -13.46 19.21
N ALA A 247 -25.10 -14.65 19.38
CA ALA A 247 -24.35 -15.88 19.65
C ALA A 247 -23.43 -16.28 18.49
N HIS A 248 -23.85 -16.01 17.24
CA HIS A 248 -23.04 -16.29 16.06
C HIS A 248 -21.85 -15.33 15.91
N GLU A 249 -22.06 -14.02 16.11
CA GLU A 249 -20.98 -13.02 15.97
C GLU A 249 -20.00 -13.02 17.16
N ASN A 250 -20.45 -13.40 18.37
CA ASN A 250 -19.62 -13.53 19.57
C ASN A 250 -18.78 -12.28 19.90
N ASP A 251 -19.35 -11.08 19.72
CA ASP A 251 -18.71 -9.79 20.06
C ASP A 251 -19.45 -9.11 21.24
N PRO A 252 -18.77 -8.87 22.38
CA PRO A 252 -19.38 -8.19 23.53
C PRO A 252 -19.81 -6.75 23.21
N ARG A 253 -19.11 -6.03 22.31
CA ARG A 253 -19.49 -4.66 21.93
C ARG A 253 -20.76 -4.63 21.13
N LEU A 254 -20.89 -5.56 20.18
CA LEU A 254 -22.11 -5.71 19.37
C LEU A 254 -23.31 -6.05 20.26
N THR A 255 -23.10 -6.91 21.26
CA THR A 255 -24.11 -7.28 22.26
C THR A 255 -24.61 -6.05 23.03
N GLU A 256 -23.70 -5.20 23.50
CA GLU A 256 -24.05 -3.95 24.18
C GLU A 256 -24.87 -3.01 23.28
N ILE A 257 -24.41 -2.77 22.05
CA ILE A 257 -25.10 -1.89 21.09
C ILE A 257 -26.51 -2.40 20.80
N ILE A 258 -26.65 -3.69 20.48
CA ILE A 258 -27.94 -4.28 20.13
C ILE A 258 -28.89 -4.31 21.33
N SER A 259 -28.39 -4.58 22.54
CA SER A 259 -29.21 -4.49 23.76
C SER A 259 -29.78 -3.07 23.96
N ARG A 260 -28.99 -2.04 23.62
CA ARG A 260 -29.42 -0.65 23.68
C ARG A 260 -30.47 -0.34 22.61
N LEU A 261 -30.30 -0.86 21.39
CA LEU A 261 -31.28 -0.71 20.31
C LEU A 261 -32.62 -1.41 20.64
N GLN A 262 -32.58 -2.57 21.28
CA GLN A 262 -33.78 -3.25 21.81
C GLN A 262 -34.49 -2.37 22.85
N ALA A 263 -33.76 -1.77 23.79
CA ALA A 263 -34.33 -0.84 24.76
C ALA A 263 -35.02 0.36 24.09
N VAL A 264 -34.41 0.96 23.07
CA VAL A 264 -35.02 2.05 22.28
C VAL A 264 -36.33 1.60 21.62
N CYS A 265 -36.39 0.38 21.10
CA CYS A 265 -37.62 -0.17 20.52
C CYS A 265 -38.72 -0.38 21.57
N HIS A 266 -38.36 -0.92 22.75
CA HIS A 266 -39.31 -1.10 23.85
C HIS A 266 -39.82 0.23 24.40
N ASP A 267 -38.97 1.24 24.52
CA ASP A 267 -39.34 2.58 24.96
C ASP A 267 -40.28 3.25 23.95
N ALA A 268 -40.00 3.10 22.65
CA ALA A 268 -40.88 3.58 21.59
C ALA A 268 -42.26 2.89 21.65
N ALA A 269 -42.29 1.57 21.91
CA ALA A 269 -43.54 0.81 22.03
C ALA A 269 -44.38 1.22 23.26
N ARG A 270 -43.73 1.58 24.37
CA ARG A 270 -44.40 2.05 25.60
C ARG A 270 -44.87 3.51 25.51
N GLY A 271 -44.16 4.34 24.75
CA GLY A 271 -44.45 5.77 24.61
C GLY A 271 -45.65 6.12 23.72
N GLY A 272 -46.32 5.14 23.11
CA GLY A 272 -47.52 5.36 22.28
C GLY A 272 -47.28 6.17 21.01
N ASN A 273 -46.04 6.33 20.56
CA ASN A 273 -45.68 7.09 19.36
C ASN A 273 -45.53 6.14 18.14
N PHE A 274 -46.64 5.51 17.75
CA PHE A 274 -46.78 4.77 16.49
C PHE A 274 -48.11 5.09 15.84
#